data_AF-A0A1R3K6I5-F1
#
_entry.id   AF-A0A1R3K6I5-F1
#
_cell.length_a   1.000
_cell.length_b   1.000
_cell.length_c   1.000
_cell.angle_alpha   90.00
_cell.angle_beta   90.00
_cell.angle_gamma   90.00
#
_symmetry.space_group_name_H-M   'P 1'
#
loop_
_entity.id
_entity.type
_entity.pdbx_description
1 polymer ?
#
loop_
_entity_poly.entity_id
_entity_poly.type
_entity_poly.pdbx_seq_one_letter_code
_entity_poly.pdbx_strand_id
1 'polypeptide(L)'
;MRAKTKQRWRSPKQACEKRKRDAVALLIYIYLATRFHFSAVFLGFHFAVIDMARIKVFELRQKSKNDLLAQLKDLKAELSLLRVAKVTGGAPNKLSKIKVVRLSIAQVLTVISQKQKAALREVYQKKKFLPLDLRPKKTRAIRRRLTKHQVSLKTEREKKKDLYFPMRKYAVRV
;
A
#
# COMPACT_ATOMS: atom_id res chain seq x y z
N MET A 1 35.93 43.59 5.39
CA MET A 1 35.07 44.20 4.34
C MET A 1 34.26 43.11 3.63
N ARG A 2 33.09 43.45 3.10
CA ARG A 2 31.90 42.61 2.82
C ARG A 2 32.11 41.34 1.97
N ALA A 3 31.58 40.22 2.46
CA ALA A 3 31.35 38.99 1.71
C ALA A 3 30.26 39.18 0.63
N LYS A 4 30.58 38.90 -0.64
CA LYS A 4 29.58 38.76 -1.71
C LYS A 4 29.07 37.32 -1.73
N THR A 5 27.86 37.13 -1.21
CA THR A 5 27.09 35.89 -1.34
C THR A 5 26.76 35.62 -2.81
N LYS A 6 27.24 34.50 -3.36
CA LYS A 6 26.81 34.00 -4.67
C LYS A 6 25.33 33.61 -4.57
N GLN A 7 24.46 34.51 -5.01
CA GLN A 7 23.06 34.20 -5.25
C GLN A 7 22.98 33.14 -6.36
N ARG A 8 22.51 31.96 -5.98
CA ARG A 8 22.17 30.88 -6.91
C ARG A 8 20.95 31.33 -7.70
N TRP A 9 21.16 31.78 -8.95
CA TRP A 9 20.10 32.08 -9.89
C TRP A 9 19.20 30.85 -10.07
N ARG A 10 18.02 30.86 -9.44
CA ARG A 10 16.93 29.94 -9.78
C ARG A 10 16.48 30.28 -11.19
N SER A 11 16.44 29.29 -12.08
CA SER A 11 15.89 29.44 -13.42
C SER A 11 14.50 30.11 -13.38
N PRO A 12 14.15 31.02 -14.31
CA PRO A 12 12.85 31.70 -14.37
C PRO A 12 11.66 30.73 -14.35
N LYS A 13 11.85 29.50 -14.87
CA LYS A 13 10.84 28.43 -14.85
C LYS A 13 10.52 27.94 -13.43
N GLN A 14 11.51 27.88 -12.54
CA GLN A 14 11.34 27.40 -11.15
C GLN A 14 10.71 28.46 -10.21
N ALA A 15 10.78 29.75 -10.56
CA ALA A 15 10.11 30.82 -9.83
C ALA A 15 8.61 30.94 -10.18
N CYS A 16 8.24 30.64 -11.44
CA CYS A 16 6.85 30.61 -11.90
C CYS A 16 6.06 29.46 -11.25
N GLU A 17 6.70 28.31 -11.01
CA GLU A 17 6.09 27.11 -10.43
C GLU A 17 5.89 27.17 -8.91
N LYS A 18 6.54 28.13 -8.23
CA LYS A 18 6.30 28.40 -6.80
C LYS A 18 5.09 29.31 -6.61
N ARG A 19 4.95 30.36 -7.42
CA ARG A 19 3.77 31.25 -7.43
C ARG A 19 2.45 30.51 -7.74
N LYS A 20 2.48 29.51 -8.61
CA LYS A 20 1.31 28.65 -8.91
C LYS A 20 0.92 27.74 -7.73
N ARG A 21 1.89 27.27 -6.94
CA ARG A 21 1.62 26.43 -5.75
C ARG A 21 1.05 27.24 -4.58
N ASP A 22 1.50 28.48 -4.43
CA ASP A 22 1.04 29.35 -3.35
C ASP A 22 -0.40 29.88 -3.60
N ALA A 23 -0.77 30.10 -4.87
CA ALA A 23 -2.15 30.44 -5.26
C ALA A 23 -3.15 29.27 -5.08
N VAL A 24 -2.72 28.04 -5.38
CA VAL A 24 -3.54 26.84 -5.15
C VAL A 24 -3.71 26.56 -3.65
N ALA A 25 -2.70 26.83 -2.83
CA ALA A 25 -2.79 26.72 -1.37
C ALA A 25 -3.78 27.73 -0.75
N LEU A 26 -3.81 28.97 -1.26
CA LEU A 26 -4.81 29.98 -0.84
C LEU A 26 -6.23 29.61 -1.27
N LEU A 27 -6.43 29.05 -2.47
CA LEU A 27 -7.74 28.58 -2.92
C LEU A 27 -8.23 27.36 -2.12
N ILE A 28 -7.32 26.45 -1.72
CA ILE A 28 -7.66 25.31 -0.84
C ILE A 28 -8.06 25.81 0.56
N TYR A 29 -7.36 26.80 1.12
CA TYR A 29 -7.67 27.36 2.45
C TYR A 29 -9.03 28.09 2.46
N ILE A 30 -9.36 28.83 1.39
CA ILE A 30 -10.68 29.48 1.26
C ILE A 30 -11.80 28.44 1.07
N TYR A 31 -11.57 27.35 0.32
CA TYR A 31 -12.55 26.29 0.09
C TYR A 31 -12.80 25.40 1.32
N LEU A 32 -11.80 25.26 2.20
CA LEU A 32 -11.95 24.59 3.50
C LEU A 32 -12.59 25.49 4.58
N ALA A 33 -12.42 26.81 4.50
CA ALA A 33 -12.96 27.75 5.48
C ALA A 33 -14.46 28.08 5.29
N THR A 34 -15.02 27.92 4.08
CA THR A 34 -16.45 28.17 3.81
C THR A 34 -17.33 26.92 3.82
N ARG A 35 -16.75 25.73 4.02
CA ARG A 35 -17.48 24.45 4.08
C ARG A 35 -17.72 23.95 5.52
N PHE A 36 -17.57 24.82 6.52
CA PHE A 36 -17.69 24.46 7.94
C PHE A 36 -18.78 25.23 8.70
N HIS A 37 -19.80 25.77 8.02
CA HIS A 37 -20.86 26.51 8.71
C HIS A 37 -22.24 26.47 8.02
N PHE A 38 -22.70 25.30 7.58
CA PHE A 38 -24.12 25.12 7.27
C PHE A 38 -24.55 23.67 7.46
N SER A 39 -25.59 23.46 8.28
CA SER A 39 -26.34 22.22 8.51
C SER A 39 -25.66 21.09 9.32
N ALA A 40 -25.42 21.35 10.60
CA ALA A 40 -25.84 20.39 11.61
C ALA A 40 -27.39 20.51 11.71
N VAL A 41 -28.11 19.40 11.87
CA VAL A 41 -29.59 19.27 11.81
C VAL A 41 -30.16 18.99 10.41
N PHE A 42 -29.79 17.86 9.80
CA PHE A 42 -30.73 16.93 9.13
C PHE A 42 -29.97 15.65 8.76
N LEU A 43 -30.56 14.47 9.00
CA LEU A 43 -29.98 13.13 8.81
C LEU A 43 -29.06 12.61 9.93
N GLY A 44 -29.45 12.91 11.17
CA GLY A 44 -29.29 11.98 12.27
C GLY A 44 -30.50 11.05 12.36
N PHE A 45 -30.70 10.16 11.38
CA PHE A 45 -31.58 8.98 11.50
C PHE A 45 -31.31 8.04 10.31
N HIS A 46 -31.09 6.76 10.58
CA HIS A 46 -30.78 5.66 9.65
C HIS A 46 -29.34 5.50 9.11
N PHE A 47 -28.37 5.32 10.02
CA PHE A 47 -27.27 4.37 9.74
C PHE A 47 -27.08 3.36 10.88
N ALA A 48 -28.21 2.86 11.41
CA ALA A 48 -28.26 1.77 12.39
C ALA A 48 -29.04 0.58 11.80
N VAL A 49 -28.58 0.05 10.67
CA VAL A 49 -29.07 -1.18 10.01
C VAL A 49 -27.83 -1.66 9.22
N ILE A 50 -27.05 -2.70 9.53
CA ILE A 50 -27.30 -4.02 10.11
C ILE A 50 -25.97 -4.49 10.72
N ASP A 51 -25.87 -4.72 12.03
CA ASP A 51 -24.78 -5.52 12.60
C ASP A 51 -25.09 -7.00 12.39
N MET A 52 -24.93 -7.43 11.13
CA MET A 52 -25.00 -8.86 10.79
C MET A 52 -23.60 -9.42 11.00
N ALA A 53 -23.35 -9.92 12.21
CA ALA A 53 -22.17 -10.67 12.68
C ALA A 53 -21.04 -10.75 11.62
N ARG A 54 -20.33 -9.64 11.43
CA ARG A 54 -19.23 -9.58 10.45
C ARG A 54 -18.05 -10.36 11.02
N ILE A 55 -17.58 -11.36 10.28
CA ILE A 55 -16.40 -12.12 10.68
C ILE A 55 -15.19 -11.18 10.80
N LYS A 56 -14.56 -11.17 11.97
CA LYS A 56 -13.36 -10.36 12.19
C LYS A 56 -12.13 -11.12 11.68
N VAL A 57 -11.36 -10.47 10.81
CA VAL A 57 -10.19 -11.09 10.17
C VAL A 57 -9.09 -11.47 11.18
N PHE A 58 -8.97 -10.74 12.29
CA PHE A 58 -7.98 -11.05 13.33
C PHE A 58 -8.22 -12.43 13.96
N GLU A 59 -9.49 -12.78 14.21
CA GLU A 59 -9.89 -14.07 14.79
C GLU A 59 -9.57 -15.22 13.82
N LEU A 60 -9.80 -15.01 12.52
CA LEU A 60 -9.46 -16.00 11.49
C LEU A 60 -7.96 -16.30 11.41
N ARG A 61 -7.09 -15.34 11.75
CA ARG A 61 -5.64 -15.56 11.74
C ARG A 61 -5.19 -16.48 12.88
N GLN A 62 -5.90 -16.50 13.99
CA GLN A 62 -5.58 -17.35 15.15
C GLN A 62 -6.04 -18.80 14.98
N LYS A 63 -7.04 -19.06 14.12
CA LYS A 63 -7.60 -20.39 13.87
C LYS A 63 -6.67 -21.32 13.08
N SER A 64 -6.85 -22.63 13.23
CA SER A 64 -6.08 -23.64 12.49
C SER A 64 -6.50 -23.72 11.01
N LYS A 65 -5.68 -24.37 10.16
CA LYS A 65 -6.01 -24.55 8.74
C LYS A 65 -7.29 -25.39 8.55
N ASN A 66 -7.49 -26.40 9.39
CA ASN A 66 -8.65 -27.30 9.28
C ASN A 66 -9.94 -26.57 9.64
N ASP A 67 -9.92 -25.73 10.68
CA ASP A 67 -11.08 -24.93 11.09
C ASP A 67 -11.48 -23.92 10.01
N LEU A 68 -10.50 -23.30 9.34
CA LEU A 68 -10.75 -22.39 8.23
C LEU A 68 -11.37 -23.11 7.02
N LEU A 69 -10.97 -24.35 6.76
CA LEU A 69 -11.55 -25.16 5.68
C LEU A 69 -12.97 -25.61 6.00
N ALA A 70 -13.27 -25.94 7.26
CA ALA A 70 -14.63 -26.23 7.71
C ALA A 70 -15.53 -25.01 7.54
N GLN A 71 -15.15 -23.86 8.10
CA GLN A 71 -15.89 -22.60 7.95
C GLN A 71 -16.12 -22.21 6.48
N LEU A 72 -15.15 -22.47 5.62
CA LEU A 72 -15.27 -22.21 4.18
C LEU A 72 -16.31 -23.11 3.51
N LYS A 73 -16.45 -24.38 3.92
CA LYS A 73 -17.48 -25.29 3.40
C LYS A 73 -18.87 -24.82 3.82
N ASP A 74 -19.03 -24.45 5.08
CA ASP A 74 -20.31 -24.00 5.63
C ASP A 74 -20.80 -22.71 4.94
N LEU A 75 -19.91 -21.72 4.79
CA LEU A 75 -20.23 -20.47 4.08
C LEU A 75 -20.57 -20.69 2.60
N LYS A 76 -19.94 -21.69 1.94
CA LYS A 76 -20.28 -22.04 0.55
C LYS A 76 -21.65 -22.72 0.45
N ALA A 77 -22.00 -23.58 1.40
CA ALA A 77 -23.32 -24.19 1.47
C ALA A 77 -24.39 -23.12 1.69
N GLU A 78 -24.17 -22.20 2.63
CA GLU A 78 -25.07 -21.06 2.86
C GLU A 78 -25.23 -20.20 1.60
N LEU A 79 -24.14 -19.88 0.90
CA LEU A 79 -24.21 -19.11 -0.35
C LEU A 79 -25.02 -19.83 -1.43
N SER A 80 -24.92 -21.16 -1.52
CA SER A 80 -25.71 -21.96 -2.47
C SER A 80 -27.21 -21.84 -2.18
N LEU A 81 -27.59 -21.99 -0.92
CA LEU A 81 -28.98 -21.85 -0.47
C LEU A 81 -29.52 -20.43 -0.74
N LEU A 82 -28.72 -19.39 -0.47
CA LEU A 82 -29.11 -18.00 -0.73
C LEU A 82 -29.27 -17.70 -2.23
N ARG A 83 -28.53 -18.39 -3.10
CA ARG A 83 -28.69 -18.27 -4.56
C ARG A 83 -29.98 -18.89 -5.06
N VAL A 84 -30.35 -20.06 -4.54
CA VAL A 84 -31.66 -20.68 -4.85
C VAL A 84 -32.79 -19.76 -4.38
N ALA A 85 -32.70 -19.27 -3.14
CA ALA A 85 -33.70 -18.34 -2.59
C ALA A 85 -33.82 -17.04 -3.41
N LYS A 86 -32.74 -16.56 -4.04
CA LYS A 86 -32.78 -15.42 -4.95
C LYS A 86 -33.62 -15.70 -6.20
N VAL A 87 -33.48 -16.89 -6.78
CA VAL A 87 -34.22 -17.28 -8.00
C VAL A 87 -35.71 -17.47 -7.69
N THR A 88 -36.05 -17.99 -6.52
CA THR A 88 -37.44 -18.22 -6.10
C THR A 88 -38.13 -16.98 -5.50
N GLY A 89 -37.61 -15.77 -5.72
CA GLY A 89 -38.22 -14.53 -5.21
C GLY A 89 -38.22 -14.39 -3.68
N GLY A 90 -37.20 -14.91 -2.99
CA GLY A 90 -37.13 -14.92 -1.54
C GLY A 90 -37.04 -13.54 -0.87
N ALA A 91 -37.32 -13.51 0.44
CA ALA A 91 -37.35 -12.29 1.26
C ALA A 91 -36.09 -11.40 1.13
N PRO A 92 -36.25 -10.06 1.19
CA PRO A 92 -35.15 -9.10 0.99
C PRO A 92 -33.98 -9.29 1.97
N ASN A 93 -34.27 -9.76 3.20
CA ASN A 93 -33.25 -10.08 4.20
C ASN A 93 -32.27 -11.17 3.73
N LYS A 94 -32.75 -12.17 2.97
CA LYS A 94 -31.89 -13.22 2.39
C LYS A 94 -31.03 -12.67 1.26
N LEU A 95 -31.55 -11.73 0.46
CA LEU A 95 -30.81 -11.08 -0.62
C LEU A 95 -29.67 -10.21 -0.09
N SER A 96 -29.90 -9.43 0.98
CA SER A 96 -28.87 -8.62 1.64
C SER A 96 -27.71 -9.45 2.20
N LYS A 97 -28.00 -10.67 2.69
CA LYS A 97 -26.98 -11.61 3.21
C LYS A 97 -26.01 -12.10 2.14
N ILE A 98 -26.40 -12.14 0.86
CA ILE A 98 -25.55 -12.64 -0.24
C ILE A 98 -24.23 -11.86 -0.32
N LYS A 99 -24.29 -10.52 -0.22
CA LYS A 99 -23.09 -9.68 -0.26
C LYS A 99 -22.16 -9.97 0.92
N VAL A 100 -22.75 -10.12 2.12
CA VAL A 100 -22.00 -10.38 3.36
C VAL A 100 -21.28 -11.73 3.28
N VAL A 101 -21.99 -12.81 2.93
CA VAL A 101 -21.42 -14.16 2.81
C VAL A 101 -20.31 -14.21 1.75
N ARG A 102 -20.48 -13.53 0.60
CA ARG A 102 -19.41 -13.45 -0.43
C ARG A 102 -18.14 -12.78 0.09
N LEU A 103 -18.28 -11.70 0.86
CA LEU A 103 -17.14 -11.01 1.47
C LEU A 103 -16.48 -11.89 2.54
N SER A 104 -17.26 -12.60 3.36
CA SER A 104 -16.75 -13.56 4.35
C SER A 104 -15.95 -14.69 3.70
N ILE A 105 -16.43 -15.28 2.60
CA ILE A 105 -15.69 -16.32 1.84
C ILE A 105 -14.36 -15.75 1.32
N ALA A 106 -14.38 -14.54 0.75
CA ALA A 106 -13.18 -13.90 0.23
C ALA A 106 -12.15 -13.64 1.35
N GLN A 107 -12.59 -13.22 2.54
CA GLN A 107 -11.72 -13.01 3.70
C GLN A 107 -11.07 -14.33 4.17
N VAL A 108 -11.84 -15.41 4.31
CA VAL A 108 -11.30 -16.73 4.72
C VAL A 108 -10.27 -17.23 3.70
N LEU A 109 -10.59 -17.19 2.40
CA LEU A 109 -9.65 -17.56 1.33
C LEU A 109 -8.37 -16.72 1.33
N THR A 110 -8.50 -15.42 1.62
CA THR A 110 -7.37 -14.51 1.73
C THR A 110 -6.44 -14.91 2.88
N VAL A 111 -7.00 -15.21 4.06
CA VAL A 111 -6.21 -15.66 5.22
C VAL A 111 -5.50 -16.98 4.94
N ILE A 112 -6.19 -17.95 4.33
CA ILE A 112 -5.59 -19.23 3.93
C ILE A 112 -4.41 -18.99 2.97
N SER A 113 -4.61 -18.15 1.95
CA SER A 113 -3.58 -17.83 0.97
C SER A 113 -2.38 -17.09 1.58
N GLN A 114 -2.63 -16.20 2.54
CA GLN A 114 -1.58 -15.49 3.29
C GLN A 114 -0.74 -16.47 4.12
N LYS A 115 -1.38 -17.37 4.88
CA LYS A 115 -0.69 -18.39 5.69
C LYS A 115 0.14 -19.33 4.81
N GLN A 116 -0.43 -19.80 3.70
CA GLN A 116 0.28 -20.65 2.74
C GLN A 116 1.52 -19.94 2.16
N LYS A 117 1.38 -18.67 1.73
CA LYS A 117 2.51 -17.89 1.20
C LYS A 117 3.57 -17.61 2.27
N ALA A 118 3.18 -17.38 3.53
CA ALA A 118 4.11 -17.19 4.63
C ALA A 118 4.96 -18.45 4.88
N ALA A 119 4.31 -19.62 5.01
CA ALA A 119 5.00 -20.89 5.16
C ALA A 119 5.94 -21.19 3.98
N LEU A 120 5.52 -20.91 2.75
CA LEU A 120 6.39 -21.07 1.57
C LEU A 120 7.58 -20.08 1.60
N ARG A 121 7.40 -18.85 2.07
CA ARG A 121 8.53 -17.90 2.19
C ARG A 121 9.57 -18.37 3.20
N GLU A 122 9.15 -18.97 4.31
CA GLU A 122 10.06 -19.54 5.31
C GLU A 122 10.87 -20.70 4.72
N VAL A 123 10.21 -21.64 4.04
CA VAL A 123 10.85 -22.80 3.40
C VAL A 123 11.87 -22.41 2.34
N TYR A 124 11.65 -21.30 1.63
CA TYR A 124 12.51 -20.86 0.51
C TYR A 124 13.45 -19.70 0.86
N GLN A 125 13.48 -19.19 2.10
CA GLN A 125 14.16 -17.92 2.43
C GLN A 125 15.65 -17.86 2.07
N LYS A 126 16.37 -18.98 2.21
CA LYS A 126 17.82 -19.07 1.98
C LYS A 126 18.19 -19.87 0.73
N LYS A 127 17.21 -20.31 -0.05
CA LYS A 127 17.45 -21.09 -1.25
C LYS A 127 17.88 -20.17 -2.40
N LYS A 128 18.89 -20.58 -3.17
CA LYS A 128 19.39 -19.83 -4.33
C LYS A 128 18.29 -19.61 -5.38
N PHE A 129 17.45 -20.62 -5.61
CA PHE A 129 16.40 -20.60 -6.61
C PHE A 129 15.03 -20.44 -5.95
N LEU A 130 14.41 -19.27 -6.16
CA LEU A 130 13.05 -18.98 -5.72
C LEU A 130 12.05 -19.20 -6.88
N PRO A 131 10.84 -19.73 -6.58
CA PRO A 131 9.75 -19.75 -7.54
C PRO A 131 9.34 -18.33 -7.93
N LEU A 132 8.82 -18.15 -9.15
CA LEU A 132 8.54 -16.84 -9.74
C LEU A 132 7.59 -15.98 -8.89
N ASP A 133 6.63 -16.60 -8.21
CA ASP A 133 5.62 -15.92 -7.37
C ASP A 133 6.20 -15.30 -6.10
N LEU A 134 7.28 -15.88 -5.57
CA LEU A 134 7.95 -15.40 -4.35
C LEU A 134 9.05 -14.37 -4.66
N ARG A 135 9.42 -14.19 -5.93
CA ARG A 135 10.43 -13.21 -6.32
C ARG A 135 9.90 -11.78 -6.09
N PRO A 136 10.78 -10.83 -5.74
CA PRO A 136 10.38 -9.45 -5.60
C PRO A 136 9.84 -8.89 -6.93
N LYS A 137 8.63 -8.32 -6.91
CA LYS A 137 8.03 -7.69 -8.08
C LYS A 137 8.67 -6.32 -8.32
N LYS A 138 9.61 -6.28 -9.26
CA LYS A 138 10.30 -5.06 -9.73
C LYS A 138 10.15 -4.95 -11.24
N THR A 139 10.44 -3.78 -11.81
CA THR A 139 10.45 -3.61 -13.27
C THR A 139 11.56 -4.45 -13.91
N ARG A 140 11.38 -4.81 -15.19
CA ARG A 140 12.36 -5.63 -15.94
C ARG A 140 13.75 -4.97 -15.95
N ALA A 141 13.81 -3.65 -16.15
CA ALA A 141 15.06 -2.89 -16.13
C ALA A 141 15.78 -3.03 -14.77
N ILE A 142 15.05 -2.89 -13.66
CA ILE A 142 15.63 -3.03 -12.31
C ILE A 142 16.12 -4.47 -12.02
N ARG A 143 15.50 -5.49 -12.62
CA ARG A 143 15.99 -6.88 -12.48
C ARG A 143 17.25 -7.15 -13.30
N ARG A 144 17.47 -6.43 -14.40
CA ARG A 144 18.60 -6.63 -15.32
C ARG A 144 19.82 -5.77 -15.00
N ARG A 145 19.65 -4.67 -14.28
CA ARG A 145 20.78 -3.82 -13.88
C ARG A 145 21.74 -4.56 -12.95
N LEU A 146 22.99 -4.09 -12.91
CA LEU A 146 24.02 -4.59 -11.99
C LEU A 146 23.62 -4.44 -10.52
N THR A 147 24.13 -5.33 -9.68
CA THR A 147 23.97 -5.24 -8.21
C THR A 147 24.75 -4.05 -7.65
N LYS A 148 24.33 -3.50 -6.51
CA LYS A 148 25.05 -2.39 -5.86
C LYS A 148 26.52 -2.72 -5.60
N HIS A 149 26.78 -3.96 -5.16
CA HIS A 149 28.13 -4.48 -4.95
C HIS A 149 28.96 -4.41 -6.24
N GLN A 150 28.43 -4.95 -7.35
CA GLN A 150 29.09 -4.92 -8.65
C GLN A 150 29.37 -3.48 -9.13
N VAL A 151 28.41 -2.57 -8.95
CA VAL A 151 28.59 -1.16 -9.32
C VAL A 151 29.65 -0.47 -8.45
N SER A 152 29.79 -0.86 -7.18
CA SER A 152 30.80 -0.31 -6.27
C SER A 152 32.18 -0.96 -6.39
N LEU A 153 32.33 -2.03 -7.19
CA LEU A 153 33.63 -2.66 -7.37
C LEU A 153 34.58 -1.69 -8.07
N LYS A 154 35.63 -1.32 -7.37
CA LYS A 154 36.73 -0.48 -7.87
C LYS A 154 37.98 -1.34 -8.02
N THR A 155 38.79 -1.03 -9.02
CA THR A 155 40.11 -1.63 -9.19
C THR A 155 41.04 -1.22 -8.04
N GLU A 156 42.07 -2.01 -7.74
CA GLU A 156 43.03 -1.66 -6.68
C GLU A 156 43.74 -0.33 -6.95
N ARG A 157 44.01 -0.04 -8.23
CA ARG A 157 44.60 1.22 -8.67
C ARG A 157 43.68 2.41 -8.37
N GLU A 158 42.39 2.28 -8.65
CA GLU A 158 41.41 3.32 -8.36
C GLU A 158 41.22 3.51 -6.84
N LYS A 159 41.17 2.42 -6.07
CA LYS A 159 41.13 2.50 -4.60
C LYS A 159 42.32 3.26 -4.03
N LYS A 160 43.54 2.95 -4.47
CA LYS A 160 44.76 3.67 -4.06
C LYS A 160 44.68 5.15 -4.42
N LYS A 161 44.21 5.48 -5.63
CA LYS A 161 44.04 6.87 -6.07
C LYS A 161 43.04 7.63 -5.19
N ASP A 162 41.89 7.04 -4.89
CA ASP A 162 40.87 7.64 -4.04
C ASP A 162 41.35 7.85 -2.60
N LEU A 163 42.16 6.93 -2.07
CA LEU A 163 42.76 7.04 -0.74
C LEU A 163 43.81 8.16 -0.68
N TYR A 164 44.67 8.26 -1.69
CA TYR A 164 45.75 9.25 -1.71
C TYR A 164 45.25 10.66 -2.02
N PHE A 165 44.26 10.82 -2.91
CA PHE A 165 43.78 12.12 -3.39
C PHE A 165 42.27 12.29 -3.20
N PRO A 166 41.77 12.35 -1.95
CA PRO A 166 40.37 12.64 -1.70
C PRO A 166 40.03 14.08 -2.12
N MET A 167 38.84 14.31 -2.70
CA MET A 167 38.34 15.67 -2.94
C MET A 167 38.14 16.40 -1.61
N ARG A 168 39.04 17.34 -1.31
CA ARG A 168 38.99 18.17 -0.10
C ARG A 168 38.06 19.35 -0.33
N LYS A 169 37.25 19.69 0.67
CA LYS A 169 36.45 20.92 0.68
C LYS A 169 37.33 22.06 1.20
N TYR A 170 37.49 23.13 0.45
CA TYR A 170 38.21 24.34 0.87
C TYR A 170 37.39 25.59 0.56
N ALA A 171 37.67 26.67 1.28
CA ALA A 171 37.11 27.99 1.03
C ALA A 171 38.27 28.98 0.94
N VAL A 172 38.26 29.85 -0.06
CA VAL A 172 39.22 30.95 -0.19
C VAL A 172 38.59 32.18 0.44
N ARG A 173 39.28 32.75 1.41
CA ARG A 173 38.90 34.03 2.01
C ARG A 173 39.40 35.15 1.11
N VAL A 174 38.49 36.05 0.73
CA VAL A 174 38.80 37.33 0.08
C VAL A 174 38.95 38.40 1.14
#